data_AF-A0A959FWN2-F1
#
_entry.id   AF-A0A959FWN2-F1
#
_cell.length_a   1.000
_cell.length_b   1.000
_cell.length_c   1.000
_cell.angle_alpha   90.00
_cell.angle_beta   90.00
_cell.angle_gamma   90.00
#
_symmetry.space_group_name_H-M   'P 1'
#
loop_
_entity.id
_entity.type
_entity.pdbx_description
1 polymer ?
#
loop_
_entity_poly.entity_id
_entity_poly.type
_entity_poly.pdbx_seq_one_letter_code
_entity_poly.pdbx_strand_id
1 'polypeptide(L)'
;GVIHGVGELHALNLQIWLNFSLSIILVFALWWLFFTLISDRTCKPGFINSSLLELLYIPTLIALGLIGMSFGGLFERFEEMEAGVFSFKAIFGLSLCLFLLGINMMLYLLEYPPPYHRLKQRSQLVLYVALVLVVVATFARIDLSLFTYLLIILGLILAVIFLLNYSWYSMHTNTQMDPKT
;
A
#
# COMPACT_ATOMS: atom_id res chain seq x y z
N GLY A 1 -10.77 0.51 -28.59
CA GLY A 1 -11.44 -0.79 -28.58
C GLY A 1 -12.50 -0.84 -27.51
N VAL A 2 -13.71 -0.38 -27.82
CA VAL A 2 -14.91 -0.43 -26.95
C VAL A 2 -16.02 -1.28 -27.62
N ILE A 3 -15.72 -1.92 -28.75
CA ILE A 3 -16.73 -2.50 -29.66
C ILE A 3 -17.01 -4.00 -29.38
N HIS A 4 -16.34 -4.62 -28.39
CA HIS A 4 -16.67 -5.98 -27.92
C HIS A 4 -17.32 -6.03 -26.53
N GLY A 5 -17.91 -4.92 -26.05
CA GLY A 5 -18.31 -4.74 -24.65
C GLY A 5 -19.74 -5.12 -24.25
N VAL A 6 -20.52 -5.85 -25.06
CA VAL A 6 -21.94 -6.17 -24.71
C VAL A 6 -22.26 -7.67 -24.82
N GLY A 7 -21.25 -8.52 -25.00
CA GLY A 7 -21.43 -9.94 -25.28
C GLY A 7 -21.86 -10.81 -24.09
N GLU A 8 -21.50 -10.47 -22.85
CA GLU A 8 -21.73 -11.37 -21.70
C GLU A 8 -22.17 -10.65 -20.41
N LEU A 9 -23.24 -9.86 -20.51
CA LEU A 9 -23.92 -9.33 -19.30
C LEU A 9 -24.44 -10.45 -18.35
N HIS A 10 -24.43 -11.72 -18.77
CA HIS A 10 -24.74 -12.88 -17.93
C HIS A 10 -23.52 -13.49 -17.20
N ALA A 11 -22.29 -13.04 -17.48
CA ALA A 11 -21.09 -13.48 -16.78
C ALA A 11 -20.65 -12.51 -15.64
N LEU A 12 -21.45 -11.47 -15.35
CA LEU A 12 -21.24 -10.61 -14.19
C LEU A 12 -21.54 -11.37 -12.89
N ASN A 13 -20.57 -12.19 -12.48
CA ASN A 13 -20.56 -12.89 -11.22
C ASN A 13 -20.35 -11.88 -10.08
N LEU A 14 -21.13 -11.99 -8.99
CA LEU A 14 -20.98 -11.18 -7.77
C LEU A 14 -19.51 -11.16 -7.29
N GLN A 15 -18.78 -12.26 -7.48
CA GLN A 15 -17.38 -12.37 -7.12
C GLN A 15 -16.47 -11.38 -7.86
N ILE A 16 -16.72 -11.09 -9.14
CA ILE A 16 -15.95 -10.12 -9.92
C ILE A 16 -16.15 -8.72 -9.35
N TRP A 17 -17.40 -8.35 -9.06
CA TRP A 17 -17.75 -7.07 -8.43
C TRP A 17 -17.12 -6.90 -7.05
N LEU A 18 -17.10 -7.97 -6.24
CA LEU A 18 -16.44 -7.95 -4.94
C LEU A 18 -14.93 -7.78 -5.06
N ASN A 19 -14.27 -8.52 -5.96
CA ASN A 19 -12.84 -8.36 -6.16
C ASN A 19 -12.50 -6.95 -6.69
N PHE A 20 -13.28 -6.42 -7.64
CA PHE A 20 -13.13 -5.06 -8.16
C PHE A 20 -13.26 -4.01 -7.05
N SER A 21 -14.28 -4.14 -6.21
CA SER A 21 -14.50 -3.25 -5.07
C SER A 21 -13.36 -3.33 -4.06
N LEU A 22 -12.88 -4.54 -3.74
CA LEU A 22 -11.72 -4.74 -2.87
C LEU A 22 -10.46 -4.08 -3.43
N SER A 23 -10.21 -4.23 -4.73
CA SER A 23 -9.08 -3.62 -5.41
C SER A 23 -9.10 -2.10 -5.31
N ILE A 24 -10.27 -1.47 -5.53
CA ILE A 24 -10.44 -0.02 -5.38
C ILE A 24 -10.13 0.42 -3.94
N ILE A 25 -10.73 -0.25 -2.94
CA ILE A 25 -10.51 0.06 -1.53
C ILE A 25 -9.03 -0.06 -1.17
N LEU A 26 -8.34 -1.07 -1.70
CA LEU A 26 -6.91 -1.28 -1.49
C LEU A 26 -6.09 -0.12 -2.04
N VAL A 27 -6.36 0.36 -3.26
CA VAL A 27 -5.67 1.54 -3.83
C VAL A 27 -5.91 2.77 -2.98
N PHE A 28 -7.15 3.03 -2.57
CA PHE A 28 -7.46 4.15 -1.69
C PHE A 28 -6.74 4.07 -0.34
N ALA A 29 -6.64 2.88 0.25
CA ALA A 29 -5.93 2.67 1.51
C ALA A 29 -4.42 2.94 1.37
N LEU A 30 -3.80 2.47 0.28
CA LEU A 30 -2.39 2.75 -0.02
C LEU A 30 -2.13 4.24 -0.27
N TRP A 31 -3.03 4.88 -1.01
CA TRP A 31 -2.95 6.32 -1.28
C TRP A 31 -3.11 7.15 -0.01
N TRP A 32 -4.05 6.77 0.87
CA TRP A 32 -4.21 7.37 2.19
C TRP A 32 -2.93 7.24 3.02
N LEU A 33 -2.30 6.07 3.02
CA LEU A 33 -1.06 5.80 3.75
C LEU A 33 0.06 6.71 3.24
N PHE A 34 0.21 6.83 1.93
CA PHE A 34 1.18 7.73 1.31
C PHE A 34 0.97 9.19 1.73
N PHE A 35 -0.23 9.73 1.58
CA PHE A 35 -0.46 11.14 1.92
C PHE A 35 -0.32 11.40 3.42
N THR A 36 -0.85 10.53 4.28
CA THR A 36 -0.81 10.72 5.73
C THR A 36 0.63 10.76 6.25
N LEU A 37 1.52 9.94 5.68
CA LEU A 37 2.89 9.83 6.16
C LEU A 37 3.86 10.81 5.51
N ILE A 38 3.57 11.23 4.27
CA ILE A 38 4.54 11.96 3.42
C ILE A 38 4.12 13.41 3.13
N SER A 39 2.83 13.69 2.90
CA SER A 39 2.42 14.95 2.24
C SER A 39 2.61 16.24 3.04
N ASP A 40 2.49 16.18 4.36
CA ASP A 40 2.55 17.34 5.25
C ASP A 40 3.86 17.38 6.05
N ARG A 41 4.96 16.97 5.41
CA ARG A 41 6.27 16.84 6.05
C ARG A 41 7.34 17.52 5.22
N THR A 42 8.21 18.25 5.90
CA THR A 42 9.38 18.86 5.28
C THR A 42 10.49 17.81 5.15
N CYS A 43 11.29 17.92 4.09
CA CYS A 43 12.51 17.14 3.95
C CYS A 43 13.56 17.64 4.96
N LYS A 44 14.41 16.74 5.46
CA LYS A 44 15.61 17.13 6.22
C LYS A 44 16.47 18.10 5.39
N PRO A 45 17.18 19.05 6.03
CA PRO A 45 18.03 19.98 5.32
C PRO A 45 19.13 19.26 4.51
N GLY A 46 19.51 19.88 3.39
CA GLY A 46 20.57 19.41 2.51
C GLY A 46 20.07 19.05 1.11
N PHE A 47 20.82 19.50 0.09
CA PHE A 47 20.49 19.29 -1.33
C PHE A 47 20.30 17.80 -1.67
N ILE A 48 21.20 16.95 -1.18
CA ILE A 48 21.15 15.49 -1.44
C ILE A 48 19.85 14.88 -0.92
N ASN A 49 19.39 15.26 0.28
CA ASN A 49 18.17 14.71 0.87
C ASN A 49 16.93 15.11 0.05
N SER A 50 16.86 16.36 -0.39
CA SER A 50 15.77 16.85 -1.25
C SER A 50 15.74 16.14 -2.59
N SER A 51 16.89 16.04 -3.26
CA SER A 51 16.98 15.35 -4.56
C SER A 51 16.68 13.85 -4.46
N LEU A 52 17.12 13.19 -3.39
CA LEU A 52 16.77 11.79 -3.15
C LEU A 52 15.28 11.61 -2.86
N LEU A 53 14.67 12.54 -2.11
CA LEU A 53 13.24 12.51 -1.84
C LEU A 53 12.44 12.61 -3.15
N GLU A 54 12.74 13.61 -3.99
CA GLU A 54 12.15 13.79 -5.32
C GLU A 54 12.33 12.55 -6.20
N LEU A 55 13.54 11.98 -6.20
CA LEU A 55 13.83 10.76 -6.96
C LEU A 55 13.02 9.56 -6.47
N LEU A 56 12.77 9.42 -5.15
CA LEU A 56 11.99 8.33 -4.56
C LEU A 56 10.48 8.44 -4.81
N TYR A 57 9.95 9.64 -5.03
CA TYR A 57 8.55 9.82 -5.41
C TYR A 57 8.24 9.09 -6.72
N ILE A 58 9.13 9.16 -7.72
CA ILE A 58 8.91 8.57 -9.04
C ILE A 58 8.66 7.05 -8.98
N PRO A 59 9.58 6.21 -8.47
CA PRO A 59 9.37 4.76 -8.40
C PRO A 59 8.22 4.40 -7.46
N THR A 60 7.98 5.17 -6.39
CA THR A 60 6.86 4.91 -5.49
C THR A 60 5.52 5.14 -6.18
N LEU A 61 5.37 6.26 -6.91
CA LEU A 61 4.13 6.55 -7.65
C LEU A 61 3.93 5.61 -8.85
N ILE A 62 5.02 5.21 -9.54
CA ILE A 62 4.96 4.16 -10.56
C ILE A 62 4.47 2.85 -9.95
N ALA A 63 4.99 2.45 -8.78
CA ALA A 63 4.56 1.25 -8.10
C ALA A 63 3.06 1.29 -7.76
N LEU A 64 2.54 2.43 -7.31
CA LEU A 64 1.10 2.62 -7.09
C LEU A 64 0.29 2.48 -8.38
N GLY A 65 0.78 3.03 -9.50
CA GLY A 65 0.17 2.86 -10.82
C GLY A 65 0.18 1.41 -11.30
N LEU A 66 1.27 0.67 -11.08
CA LEU A 66 1.40 -0.74 -11.42
C LEU A 66 0.43 -1.62 -10.60
N ILE A 67 0.23 -1.30 -9.32
CA ILE A 67 -0.80 -1.95 -8.48
C ILE A 67 -2.17 -1.78 -9.15
N GLY A 68 -2.55 -0.55 -9.53
CA GLY A 68 -3.80 -0.27 -10.23
C GLY A 68 -3.94 -1.02 -11.56
N MET A 69 -2.88 -1.00 -12.39
CA MET A 69 -2.84 -1.69 -13.68
C MET A 69 -2.98 -3.20 -13.54
N SER A 70 -2.34 -3.78 -12.53
CA SER A 70 -2.34 -5.23 -12.33
C SER A 70 -3.74 -5.81 -12.06
N PHE A 71 -4.69 -4.99 -11.59
CA PHE A 71 -6.07 -5.44 -11.43
C PHE A 71 -6.75 -5.79 -12.75
N GLY A 72 -6.50 -5.05 -13.83
CA GLY A 72 -7.06 -5.38 -15.14
C GLY A 72 -6.63 -6.79 -15.60
N GLY A 73 -5.34 -7.08 -15.49
CA GLY A 73 -4.79 -8.41 -15.82
C GLY A 73 -5.23 -9.52 -14.84
N LEU A 74 -5.43 -9.19 -13.57
CA LEU A 74 -5.95 -10.13 -12.56
C LEU A 74 -7.42 -10.50 -12.82
N PHE A 75 -8.22 -9.61 -13.42
CA PHE A 75 -9.62 -9.88 -13.76
C PHE A 75 -9.78 -10.62 -15.08
N GLU A 76 -9.09 -10.22 -16.15
CA GLU A 76 -9.24 -10.85 -17.48
C GLU A 76 -8.77 -12.31 -17.51
N ARG A 77 -7.75 -12.68 -16.72
CA ARG A 77 -7.15 -14.03 -16.75
C ARG A 77 -7.59 -14.96 -15.63
N PHE A 78 -8.60 -14.57 -14.86
CA PHE A 78 -9.21 -15.51 -13.91
C PHE A 78 -10.05 -16.58 -14.63
N GLU A 79 -10.45 -16.33 -15.88
CA GLU A 79 -11.24 -17.24 -16.71
C GLU A 79 -10.39 -18.21 -17.55
N GLU A 80 -9.11 -17.92 -17.77
CA GLU A 80 -8.20 -18.73 -18.59
C GLU A 80 -7.09 -19.38 -17.74
N MET A 81 -7.12 -20.73 -17.67
CA MET A 81 -6.21 -21.68 -16.99
C MET A 81 -4.97 -21.15 -16.22
N GLU A 82 -4.82 -21.72 -15.01
CA GLU A 82 -3.87 -21.47 -13.89
C GLU A 82 -2.42 -21.03 -14.19
N ALA A 83 -1.84 -21.30 -15.37
CA ALA A 83 -0.44 -21.04 -15.65
C ALA A 83 -0.07 -19.54 -15.73
N GLY A 84 -1.02 -18.66 -16.07
CA GLY A 84 -0.78 -17.20 -16.20
C GLY A 84 -0.99 -16.40 -14.91
N VAL A 85 -1.76 -16.91 -13.95
CA VAL A 85 -2.22 -16.16 -12.76
C VAL A 85 -1.08 -15.87 -11.78
N PHE A 86 -0.09 -16.78 -11.68
CA PHE A 86 1.06 -16.59 -10.81
C PHE A 86 1.88 -15.34 -11.17
N SER A 87 1.98 -15.03 -12.47
CA SER A 87 2.76 -13.87 -12.95
C SER A 87 2.15 -12.55 -12.47
N PHE A 88 0.82 -12.39 -12.54
CA PHE A 88 0.15 -11.15 -12.13
C PHE A 88 0.10 -10.98 -10.61
N LYS A 89 -0.11 -12.06 -9.84
CA LYS A 89 0.00 -12.01 -8.36
C LYS A 89 1.40 -11.57 -7.93
N ALA A 90 2.44 -12.09 -8.58
CA ALA A 90 3.82 -11.68 -8.31
C ALA A 90 4.06 -10.21 -8.67
N ILE A 91 3.60 -9.74 -9.84
CA ILE A 91 3.72 -8.32 -10.23
C ILE A 91 3.00 -7.41 -9.23
N PHE A 92 1.77 -7.76 -8.82
CA PHE A 92 1.02 -7.01 -7.81
C PHE A 92 1.78 -6.98 -6.48
N GLY A 93 2.20 -8.13 -5.96
CA GLY A 93 2.91 -8.24 -4.69
C GLY A 93 4.24 -7.50 -4.69
N LEU A 94 5.02 -7.59 -5.78
CA LEU A 94 6.27 -6.85 -5.94
C LEU A 94 6.05 -5.34 -6.04
N SER A 95 5.01 -4.90 -6.76
CA SER A 95 4.65 -3.47 -6.85
C SER A 95 4.25 -2.93 -5.49
N LEU A 96 3.47 -3.69 -4.72
CA LEU A 96 3.13 -3.35 -3.34
C LEU A 96 4.36 -3.27 -2.43
N CYS A 97 5.29 -4.21 -2.57
CA CYS A 97 6.56 -4.17 -1.83
C CYS A 97 7.38 -2.93 -2.17
N LEU A 98 7.51 -2.61 -3.46
CA LEU A 98 8.23 -1.43 -3.93
C LEU A 98 7.59 -0.14 -3.40
N PHE A 99 6.26 -0.07 -3.37
CA PHE A 99 5.52 1.04 -2.81
C PHE A 99 5.76 1.22 -1.31
N LEU A 100 5.60 0.16 -0.52
CA LEU A 100 5.82 0.21 0.93
C LEU A 100 7.28 0.53 1.29
N LEU A 101 8.24 -0.03 0.55
CA LEU A 101 9.66 0.27 0.71
C LEU A 101 9.95 1.73 0.39
N GLY A 102 9.38 2.26 -0.70
CA GLY A 102 9.49 3.66 -1.08
C GLY A 102 9.00 4.61 0.01
N ILE A 103 7.81 4.35 0.58
CA ILE A 103 7.29 5.12 1.72
C ILE A 103 8.21 5.04 2.94
N ASN A 104 8.76 3.86 3.23
CA ASN A 104 9.67 3.67 4.37
C ASN A 104 10.97 4.50 4.20
N MET A 105 11.55 4.48 2.99
CA MET A 105 12.71 5.28 2.65
C MET A 105 12.41 6.78 2.68
N MET A 106 11.27 7.21 2.14
CA MET A 106 10.87 8.62 2.20
C MET A 106 10.68 9.10 3.65
N LEU A 107 10.06 8.28 4.51
CA LEU A 107 9.96 8.58 5.94
C LEU A 107 11.34 8.81 6.58
N TYR A 108 12.37 8.08 6.15
CA TYR A 108 13.72 8.29 6.68
C TYR A 108 14.26 9.69 6.34
N LEU A 109 13.99 10.18 5.13
CA LEU A 109 14.43 11.50 4.64
C LEU A 109 13.60 12.67 5.16
N LEU A 110 12.37 12.43 5.64
CA LEU A 110 11.50 13.46 6.19
C LEU A 110 11.91 13.88 7.61
N GLU A 111 11.76 15.16 7.91
CA GLU A 111 11.93 15.75 9.23
C GLU A 111 10.62 15.66 10.01
N TYR A 112 10.72 15.24 11.27
CA TYR A 112 9.58 15.14 12.19
C TYR A 112 9.90 16.01 13.40
N PRO A 113 8.93 16.74 13.97
CA PRO A 113 9.18 17.52 15.18
C PRO A 113 9.62 16.59 16.32
N PRO A 114 10.44 17.06 17.29
CA PRO A 114 10.94 16.25 18.40
C PRO A 114 9.90 15.37 19.10
N PRO A 115 8.67 15.83 19.43
CA PRO A 115 7.66 14.96 20.05
C PRO A 115 7.28 13.76 19.17
N TYR A 116 7.30 13.90 17.85
CA TYR A 116 6.84 12.87 16.91
C TYR A 116 7.95 11.90 16.45
N HIS A 117 9.18 12.02 16.93
CA HIS A 117 10.27 11.10 16.55
C HIS A 117 9.96 9.63 16.87
N ARG A 118 9.35 9.36 18.03
CA ARG A 118 8.94 7.99 18.41
C ARG A 118 7.86 7.44 17.49
N LEU A 119 6.92 8.29 17.09
CA LEU A 119 5.87 7.94 16.15
C LEU A 119 6.47 7.56 14.80
N LYS A 120 7.38 8.38 14.27
CA LYS A 120 8.11 8.09 13.02
C LYS A 120 8.77 6.71 13.04
N GLN A 121 9.54 6.40 14.09
CA GLN A 121 10.23 5.11 14.21
C GLN A 121 9.25 3.93 14.27
N ARG A 122 8.15 4.07 15.01
CA ARG A 122 7.08 3.05 15.06
C ARG A 122 6.41 2.87 13.71
N SER A 123 6.08 3.95 13.01
CA SER A 123 5.51 3.89 11.67
C SER A 123 6.44 3.17 10.68
N GLN A 124 7.73 3.47 10.72
CA GLN A 124 8.73 2.78 9.89
C GLN A 124 8.83 1.29 10.21
N LEU A 125 8.80 0.93 11.50
CA LEU A 125 8.81 -0.47 11.92
C LEU A 125 7.56 -1.22 11.44
N VAL A 126 6.37 -0.64 11.65
CA VAL A 126 5.10 -1.25 11.23
C VAL A 126 5.06 -1.44 9.71
N LEU A 127 5.49 -0.44 8.93
CA LEU A 127 5.59 -0.56 7.48
C LEU A 127 6.62 -1.60 7.04
N TYR A 128 7.75 -1.70 7.74
CA TYR A 128 8.76 -2.71 7.43
C TYR A 128 8.26 -4.12 7.72
N VAL A 129 7.55 -4.33 8.84
CA VAL A 129 6.91 -5.62 9.14
C VAL A 129 5.86 -5.96 8.08
N ALA A 130 5.02 -5.00 7.68
CA ALA A 130 4.06 -5.21 6.60
C ALA A 130 4.73 -5.57 5.28
N LEU A 131 5.82 -4.87 4.91
CA LEU A 131 6.63 -5.19 3.73
C LEU A 131 7.13 -6.64 3.77
N VAL A 132 7.73 -7.08 4.88
CA VAL A 132 8.23 -8.46 5.03
C VAL A 132 7.08 -9.47 4.89
N LEU A 133 5.93 -9.20 5.50
CA LEU A 133 4.76 -10.08 5.39
C LEU A 133 4.22 -10.16 3.96
N VAL A 134 4.19 -9.06 3.21
CA VAL A 134 3.79 -9.07 1.79
C VAL A 134 4.80 -9.83 0.94
N VAL A 135 6.11 -9.68 1.18
CA VAL A 135 7.15 -10.45 0.49
C VAL A 135 6.93 -11.94 0.72
N VAL A 136 6.78 -12.35 1.98
CA VAL A 136 6.53 -13.76 2.33
C VAL A 136 5.25 -14.25 1.66
N ALA A 137 4.15 -13.50 1.70
CA ALA A 137 2.89 -13.88 1.06
C ALA A 137 2.99 -13.96 -0.48
N THR A 138 3.85 -13.17 -1.10
CA THR A 138 4.05 -13.16 -2.55
C THR A 138 4.88 -14.37 -3.02
N PHE A 139 5.86 -14.80 -2.22
CA PHE A 139 6.75 -15.91 -2.58
C PHE A 139 6.35 -17.27 -1.98
N ALA A 140 5.54 -17.27 -0.93
CA ALA A 140 4.87 -18.48 -0.46
C ALA A 140 3.90 -18.90 -1.56
N ARG A 141 4.25 -19.96 -2.30
CA ARG A 141 3.45 -20.54 -3.39
C ARG A 141 2.18 -21.21 -2.85
N ILE A 142 1.37 -20.47 -2.11
CA ILE A 142 0.12 -20.92 -1.53
C ILE A 142 -0.96 -20.66 -2.56
N ASP A 143 -1.70 -21.70 -2.92
CA ASP A 143 -2.87 -21.61 -3.81
C ASP A 143 -4.05 -20.92 -3.09
N LEU A 144 -3.89 -19.62 -2.85
CA LEU A 144 -4.96 -18.77 -2.37
C LEU A 144 -5.82 -18.30 -3.54
N SER A 145 -7.14 -18.34 -3.37
CA SER A 145 -8.05 -17.65 -4.28
C SER A 145 -7.69 -16.15 -4.32
N LEU A 146 -7.89 -15.50 -5.48
CA LEU A 146 -7.58 -14.08 -5.63
C LEU A 146 -8.29 -13.22 -4.57
N PHE A 147 -9.57 -13.53 -4.31
CA PHE A 147 -10.36 -12.87 -3.28
C PHE A 147 -9.70 -12.96 -1.91
N THR A 148 -9.32 -14.16 -1.48
CA THR A 148 -8.67 -14.36 -0.18
C THR A 148 -7.32 -13.66 -0.11
N TYR A 149 -6.54 -13.69 -1.20
CA TYR A 149 -5.27 -12.97 -1.28
C TYR A 149 -5.46 -11.46 -1.11
N LEU A 150 -6.37 -10.85 -1.87
CA LEU A 150 -6.68 -9.42 -1.76
C LEU A 150 -7.21 -9.04 -0.37
N LEU A 151 -8.06 -9.89 0.22
CA LEU A 151 -8.61 -9.70 1.57
C LEU A 151 -7.51 -9.70 2.63
N ILE A 152 -6.55 -10.63 2.56
CA ILE A 152 -5.40 -10.69 3.49
C ILE A 152 -4.55 -9.44 3.36
N ILE A 153 -4.23 -9.01 2.12
CA ILE A 153 -3.46 -7.80 1.89
C ILE A 153 -4.20 -6.56 2.39
N LEU A 154 -5.50 -6.44 2.11
CA LEU A 154 -6.32 -5.34 2.61
C LEU A 154 -6.34 -5.33 4.15
N GLY A 155 -6.57 -6.47 4.79
CA GLY A 155 -6.54 -6.60 6.24
C GLY A 155 -5.21 -6.17 6.85
N LEU A 156 -4.10 -6.55 6.22
CA LEU A 156 -2.75 -6.11 6.61
C LEU A 156 -2.60 -4.59 6.52
N ILE A 157 -2.99 -3.98 5.39
CA ILE A 157 -2.89 -2.52 5.20
C ILE A 157 -3.81 -1.77 6.17
N LEU A 158 -5.03 -2.25 6.40
CA LEU A 158 -5.94 -1.67 7.37
C LEU A 158 -5.39 -1.76 8.80
N ALA A 159 -4.75 -2.88 9.17
CA ALA A 159 -4.08 -3.00 10.46
C ALA A 159 -2.95 -1.98 10.61
N VAL A 160 -2.16 -1.74 9.56
CA VAL A 160 -1.14 -0.67 9.53
C VAL A 160 -1.79 0.70 9.75
N ILE A 161 -2.83 1.03 8.99
CA ILE A 161 -3.57 2.30 9.09
C ILE A 161 -4.13 2.48 10.50
N PHE A 162 -4.73 1.44 11.09
CA PHE A 162 -5.27 1.48 12.43
C PHE A 162 -4.17 1.73 13.48
N LEU A 163 -3.05 1.01 13.41
CA LEU A 163 -1.92 1.20 14.33
C LEU A 163 -1.31 2.60 14.23
N LEU A 164 -1.24 3.16 13.02
CA LEU A 164 -0.77 4.53 12.79
C LEU A 164 -1.71 5.56 13.43
N ASN A 165 -3.02 5.44 13.19
CA ASN A 165 -4.03 6.34 13.77
C ASN A 165 -4.08 6.22 15.30
N TYR A 166 -4.04 5.01 15.84
CA TYR A 166 -4.00 4.77 17.28
C TYR A 166 -2.75 5.40 17.91
N SER A 167 -1.58 5.24 17.27
CA SER A 167 -0.33 5.86 17.72
C SER A 167 -0.40 7.39 17.68
N TRP A 168 -1.07 7.96 16.68
CA TRP A 168 -1.29 9.40 16.56
C TRP A 168 -2.18 9.94 17.68
N TYR A 169 -3.30 9.25 17.94
CA TYR A 169 -4.26 9.62 18.98
C TYR A 169 -3.64 9.56 20.38
N SER A 170 -2.92 8.47 20.69
CA SER A 170 -2.25 8.31 21.99
C SER A 170 -1.20 9.39 22.28
N MET A 171 -0.54 9.90 21.24
CA MET A 171 0.40 11.04 21.38
C MET A 171 -0.32 12.34 21.73
N HIS A 172 -1.45 12.62 21.09
CA HIS A 172 -2.22 13.84 21.36
C HIS A 172 -2.76 13.88 22.79
N THR A 173 -3.24 12.74 23.30
CA THR A 173 -3.76 12.65 24.68
C THR A 173 -2.66 12.85 25.72
N ASN A 174 -1.44 12.37 25.46
CA ASN A 174 -0.33 12.51 26.41
C ASN A 174 0.22 13.93 26.47
N THR A 175 0.28 14.64 25.35
CA THR A 175 0.78 16.03 25.30
C THR A 175 -0.15 17.00 26.05
N GLN A 176 -1.47 16.76 26.08
CA GLN A 176 -2.41 17.62 26.79
C GLN A 176 -2.38 17.47 28.32
N MET A 177 -1.82 16.37 28.86
CA MET A 177 -1.77 16.13 30.30
C MET A 177 -0.52 16.67 30.99
N ASP A 178 0.43 17.25 30.25
CA ASP A 178 1.64 17.86 30.82
C ASP A 178 1.64 19.39 30.63
N PRO A 179 0.87 20.16 31.43
CA PRO A 179 0.80 21.62 31.34
C PRO A 179 2.05 22.33 31.88
N LYS A 180 3.18 21.63 32.09
CA LYS A 180 4.38 22.17 32.75
C LYS A 180 5.51 22.60 31.81
N THR A 181 5.23 22.75 30.52
CA THR A 181 6.15 23.42 29.56
C THR A 181 5.56 24.70 29.01
#